data_AF-A0A1E4S4K7-F1
#
_entry.id   AF-A0A1E4S4K7-F1
#
_cell.length_a   1.000
_cell.length_b   1.000
_cell.length_c   1.000
_cell.angle_alpha   90.00
_cell.angle_beta   90.00
_cell.angle_gamma   90.00
#
_symmetry.space_group_name_H-M   'P 1'
#
loop_
_entity.id
_entity.type
_entity.pdbx_description
1 polymer ?
#
loop_
_entity_poly.entity_id
_entity_poly.type
_entity_poly.pdbx_seq_one_letter_code
_entity_poly.pdbx_strand_id
1 'polypeptide(L)'
;MLFNQNTLLSLALAISQVAAEPKHSHPSVEGKQVSSLFKRAGTCSLPSTGGIVAVQKDGQNAGWAMHSDQTCSYGSWCPYACPPGQLMNQWDPSVTSYSYPGSQNGGLYCNENGELEAKRDGSYCVDGAGTVVAKNLAGSNVAICQTVLPGNEEMLIPTDVDGNSQKTLAVPTPDYWAGTAAHYYINAPGVSVADGCKWGSVNKAEGNWAPYVAGANQDSSGNTYVKIGWNPIYLESATPFRNTKPTFGIRITCPDGGCNGAPCEIDPSQGAVNDITTGSSTSGAGGANFCVVTASKGVTANIEVFEVGSSKSKRDEGEHQHHHHEHKPLQTTLDIVYTTETVSN
;
A
#
# COMPACT_ATOMS: atom_id res chain seq x y z
N MET A 1 -30.17 -51.09 5.02
CA MET A 1 -31.10 -52.12 5.56
C MET A 1 -32.52 -51.63 5.38
N LEU A 2 -33.51 -52.52 5.36
CA LEU A 2 -34.92 -52.18 5.10
C LEU A 2 -35.68 -51.84 6.39
N PHE A 3 -36.72 -51.01 6.23
CA PHE A 3 -38.02 -51.00 6.94
C PHE A 3 -38.09 -51.17 8.48
N ASN A 4 -38.90 -50.29 9.10
CA ASN A 4 -40.00 -50.79 9.95
C ASN A 4 -41.23 -49.85 9.83
N GLN A 5 -42.41 -50.32 10.26
CA GLN A 5 -43.72 -49.64 10.11
C GLN A 5 -44.54 -49.61 11.42
N ASN A 6 -45.59 -48.78 11.43
CA ASN A 6 -46.70 -48.71 12.40
C ASN A 6 -46.28 -48.13 13.79
N THR A 7 -47.11 -47.32 14.47
CA THR A 7 -48.54 -47.57 14.80
C THR A 7 -49.50 -46.41 14.48
N LEU A 8 -50.80 -46.73 14.39
CA LEU A 8 -51.93 -45.79 14.60
C LEU A 8 -52.21 -45.69 16.13
N LEU A 9 -53.20 -44.98 16.71
CA LEU A 9 -54.33 -44.17 16.24
C LEU A 9 -54.75 -43.24 17.41
N SER A 10 -55.31 -42.05 17.16
CA SER A 10 -56.31 -41.42 18.07
C SER A 10 -57.03 -40.26 17.39
N LEU A 11 -58.28 -39.99 17.81
CA LEU A 11 -59.22 -39.10 17.14
C LEU A 11 -59.71 -38.01 18.10
N ALA A 12 -59.71 -36.75 17.65
CA ALA A 12 -60.39 -35.65 18.33
C ALA A 12 -60.96 -34.66 17.29
N LEU A 13 -62.29 -34.62 17.14
CA LEU A 13 -62.97 -33.56 16.40
C LEU A 13 -63.16 -32.35 17.32
N ALA A 14 -62.76 -31.17 16.85
CA ALA A 14 -63.19 -29.89 17.39
C ALA A 14 -63.57 -28.98 16.21
N ILE A 15 -64.88 -28.82 15.97
CA ILE A 15 -65.41 -27.86 15.00
C ILE A 15 -65.98 -26.67 15.77
N SER A 16 -65.39 -25.49 15.61
CA SER A 16 -66.13 -24.23 15.81
C SER A 16 -65.42 -23.02 15.20
N GLN A 17 -66.22 -22.29 14.43
CA GLN A 17 -66.18 -20.85 14.17
C GLN A 17 -65.05 -20.29 13.29
N VAL A 18 -65.48 -19.49 12.33
CA VAL A 18 -64.64 -18.74 11.37
C VAL A 18 -64.44 -17.34 11.91
N ALA A 19 -63.18 -16.90 11.99
CA ALA A 19 -62.81 -15.49 11.94
C ALA A 19 -61.92 -15.31 10.70
N ALA A 20 -62.39 -14.52 9.73
CA ALA A 20 -61.68 -14.27 8.49
C ALA A 20 -60.91 -12.95 8.57
N GLU A 21 -59.64 -13.01 9.00
CA GLU A 21 -58.72 -11.88 8.90
C GLU A 21 -58.32 -11.63 7.43
N PRO A 22 -58.05 -10.36 7.03
CA PRO A 22 -57.84 -10.02 5.64
C PRO A 22 -56.53 -10.60 5.11
N LYS A 23 -56.65 -11.55 4.18
CA LYS A 23 -55.50 -12.03 3.40
C LYS A 23 -54.90 -10.86 2.61
N HIS A 24 -53.69 -10.45 2.98
CA HIS A 24 -52.82 -9.67 2.10
C HIS A 24 -52.40 -10.56 0.91
N SER A 25 -53.24 -10.58 -0.13
CA SER A 25 -52.96 -11.28 -1.38
C SER A 25 -51.88 -10.51 -2.16
N HIS A 26 -50.62 -10.91 -1.98
CA HIS A 26 -49.54 -10.49 -2.86
C HIS A 26 -49.91 -10.88 -4.31
N PRO A 27 -49.75 -9.96 -5.30
CA PRO A 27 -49.97 -10.29 -6.70
C PRO A 27 -49.11 -11.47 -7.13
N SER A 28 -49.68 -12.37 -7.93
CA SER A 28 -49.01 -13.53 -8.47
C SER A 28 -49.31 -13.63 -9.97
N VAL A 29 -48.25 -13.85 -10.76
CA VAL A 29 -48.32 -14.15 -12.18
C VAL A 29 -47.50 -15.42 -12.39
N GLU A 30 -48.10 -16.42 -13.05
CA GLU A 30 -47.49 -17.74 -13.32
C GLU A 30 -46.88 -18.45 -12.09
N GLY A 31 -47.45 -18.22 -10.90
CA GLY A 31 -47.13 -18.98 -9.69
C GLY A 31 -45.78 -18.65 -9.02
N LYS A 32 -45.02 -17.67 -9.52
CA LYS A 32 -43.79 -17.19 -8.88
C LYS A 32 -44.06 -16.00 -7.95
N GLN A 33 -43.37 -15.99 -6.81
CA GLN A 33 -43.34 -14.83 -5.90
C GLN A 33 -42.67 -13.64 -6.58
N VAL A 34 -43.38 -12.52 -6.67
CA VAL A 34 -42.96 -11.33 -7.45
C VAL A 34 -41.73 -10.63 -6.83
N SER A 35 -41.38 -10.92 -5.57
CA SER A 35 -40.11 -10.51 -4.95
C SER A 35 -38.86 -10.97 -5.71
N SER A 36 -38.97 -12.00 -6.56
CA SER A 36 -37.87 -12.51 -7.39
C SER A 36 -37.68 -11.79 -8.74
N LEU A 37 -38.61 -10.92 -9.14
CA LEU A 37 -38.63 -10.32 -10.49
C LEU A 37 -37.95 -8.95 -10.60
N PHE A 38 -37.63 -8.31 -9.47
CA PHE A 38 -36.87 -7.06 -9.44
C PHE A 38 -35.83 -7.11 -8.30
N LYS A 39 -34.61 -7.54 -8.61
CA LYS A 39 -33.45 -7.16 -7.77
C LYS A 39 -33.42 -5.63 -7.70
N ARG A 40 -33.28 -5.07 -6.51
CA ARG A 40 -33.10 -3.63 -6.33
C ARG A 40 -31.70 -3.27 -6.83
N ALA A 41 -31.60 -2.54 -7.94
CA ALA A 41 -30.36 -1.91 -8.33
C ALA A 41 -30.04 -0.80 -7.31
N GLY A 42 -28.82 -0.81 -6.78
CA GLY A 42 -28.38 0.10 -5.72
C GLY A 42 -26.94 -0.18 -5.32
N THR A 43 -26.38 0.72 -4.52
CA THR A 43 -24.98 0.67 -4.06
C THR A 43 -24.88 0.97 -2.57
N CYS A 44 -23.91 0.36 -1.88
CA CYS A 44 -23.57 0.73 -0.51
C CYS A 44 -22.55 1.86 -0.48
N SER A 45 -22.77 2.85 0.38
CA SER A 45 -21.80 3.94 0.64
C SER A 45 -20.65 3.46 1.52
N LEU A 46 -19.44 3.97 1.28
CA LEU A 46 -18.28 3.71 2.14
C LEU A 46 -18.56 4.16 3.60
N PRO A 47 -18.29 3.34 4.63
CA PRO A 47 -18.44 3.75 6.03
C PRO A 47 -17.56 4.95 6.38
N SER A 48 -18.11 5.90 7.12
CA SER A 48 -17.36 6.99 7.77
C SER A 48 -16.71 6.58 9.10
N THR A 49 -16.71 5.28 9.41
CA THR A 49 -16.29 4.68 10.68
C THR A 49 -15.34 3.49 10.45
N GLY A 50 -14.71 3.00 11.52
CA GLY A 50 -13.82 1.83 11.45
C GLY A 50 -12.39 2.10 10.95
N GLY A 51 -12.00 3.36 10.79
CA GLY A 51 -10.62 3.76 10.42
C GLY A 51 -10.30 3.69 8.92
N ILE A 52 -11.30 3.41 8.09
CA ILE A 52 -11.16 3.27 6.63
C ILE A 52 -10.66 4.56 5.98
N VAL A 53 -9.75 4.41 5.01
CA VAL A 53 -9.30 5.47 4.11
C VAL A 53 -10.10 5.38 2.80
N ALA A 54 -10.58 6.53 2.30
CA ALA A 54 -11.30 6.61 1.02
C ALA A 54 -10.32 6.89 -0.13
N VAL A 55 -10.35 6.07 -1.18
CA VAL A 55 -9.51 6.21 -2.38
C VAL A 55 -10.33 6.73 -3.56
N GLN A 56 -9.76 7.62 -4.39
CA GLN A 56 -10.40 8.14 -5.62
C GLN A 56 -11.88 8.52 -5.44
N LYS A 57 -12.15 9.59 -4.67
CA LYS A 57 -13.52 9.95 -4.24
C LYS A 57 -14.46 10.37 -5.37
N ASP A 58 -13.91 10.80 -6.50
CA ASP A 58 -14.66 11.41 -7.62
C ASP A 58 -15.15 10.39 -8.67
N GLY A 59 -14.78 9.10 -8.52
CA GLY A 59 -15.22 8.00 -9.37
C GLY A 59 -16.52 7.33 -8.91
N GLN A 60 -17.01 6.37 -9.70
CA GLN A 60 -18.17 5.55 -9.33
C GLN A 60 -17.90 4.67 -8.09
N ASN A 61 -16.63 4.38 -7.82
CA ASN A 61 -16.17 3.69 -6.62
C ASN A 61 -16.40 4.53 -5.34
N ALA A 62 -16.59 5.85 -5.45
CA ALA A 62 -17.02 6.74 -4.35
C ALA A 62 -16.22 6.59 -3.04
N GLY A 63 -14.92 6.25 -3.11
CA GLY A 63 -14.06 6.01 -1.95
C GLY A 63 -13.69 4.54 -1.70
N TRP A 64 -14.46 3.57 -2.22
CA TRP A 64 -14.12 2.14 -2.13
C TRP A 64 -12.84 1.82 -2.90
N ALA A 65 -12.08 0.81 -2.45
CA ALA A 65 -10.85 0.34 -3.08
C ALA A 65 -11.17 -0.59 -4.26
N MET A 66 -11.80 -0.01 -5.26
CA MET A 66 -12.30 -0.61 -6.50
C MET A 66 -11.93 0.32 -7.66
N HIS A 67 -11.91 -0.18 -8.89
CA HIS A 67 -11.57 0.65 -10.05
C HIS A 67 -12.54 1.84 -10.20
N SER A 68 -12.08 2.96 -10.76
CA SER A 68 -12.82 4.23 -10.82
C SER A 68 -14.21 4.18 -11.50
N ASP A 69 -14.49 3.16 -12.31
CA ASP A 69 -15.79 2.91 -12.96
C ASP A 69 -16.64 1.80 -12.32
N GLN A 70 -16.12 1.10 -11.31
CA GLN A 70 -16.83 0.08 -10.54
C GLN A 70 -17.69 0.71 -9.45
N THR A 71 -18.68 -0.03 -8.96
CA THR A 71 -19.50 0.37 -7.80
C THR A 71 -19.56 -0.76 -6.78
N CYS A 72 -19.65 -0.41 -5.49
CA CYS A 72 -20.05 -1.33 -4.44
C CYS A 72 -21.56 -1.62 -4.56
N SER A 73 -21.92 -2.51 -5.48
CA SER A 73 -23.31 -2.84 -5.82
C SER A 73 -23.96 -3.80 -4.81
N TYR A 74 -25.30 -3.82 -4.77
CA TYR A 74 -26.04 -4.79 -3.95
C TYR A 74 -25.72 -6.23 -4.39
N GLY A 75 -25.39 -7.07 -3.42
CA GLY A 75 -24.94 -8.46 -3.60
C GLY A 75 -23.44 -8.63 -3.91
N SER A 76 -22.62 -7.58 -3.81
CA SER A 76 -21.17 -7.67 -4.08
C SER A 76 -20.29 -7.49 -2.84
N TRP A 77 -19.06 -7.99 -2.94
CA TRP A 77 -17.95 -7.65 -2.05
C TRP A 77 -17.37 -6.29 -2.41
N CYS A 78 -16.98 -5.51 -1.40
CA CYS A 78 -16.52 -4.13 -1.55
C CYS A 78 -15.23 -3.90 -0.74
N PRO A 79 -14.06 -4.08 -1.38
CA PRO A 79 -12.77 -3.81 -0.77
C PRO A 79 -12.59 -2.34 -0.38
N TYR A 80 -11.82 -2.07 0.67
CA TYR A 80 -11.56 -0.73 1.19
C TYR A 80 -10.09 -0.57 1.62
N ALA A 81 -9.62 0.68 1.67
CA ALA A 81 -8.25 0.98 2.09
C ALA A 81 -8.16 1.17 3.61
N CYS A 82 -7.02 0.76 4.18
CA CYS A 82 -6.65 1.01 5.57
C CYS A 82 -5.51 2.05 5.65
N PRO A 83 -5.26 2.66 6.83
CA PRO A 83 -4.15 3.58 7.02
C PRO A 83 -2.77 2.91 6.76
N PRO A 84 -1.73 3.69 6.43
CA PRO A 84 -0.37 3.17 6.24
C PRO A 84 0.10 2.30 7.43
N GLY A 85 0.59 1.10 7.12
CA GLY A 85 0.97 0.08 8.10
C GLY A 85 -0.13 -0.93 8.44
N GLN A 86 -1.40 -0.66 8.09
CA GLN A 86 -2.55 -1.51 8.38
C GLN A 86 -3.10 -2.26 7.16
N LEU A 87 -3.76 -3.39 7.41
CA LEU A 87 -4.34 -4.29 6.42
C LEU A 87 -5.87 -4.37 6.59
N MET A 88 -6.56 -4.61 5.47
CA MET A 88 -8.00 -4.84 5.41
C MET A 88 -8.35 -6.18 6.06
N ASN A 89 -9.15 -6.17 7.13
CA ASN A 89 -9.46 -7.35 7.95
C ASN A 89 -10.81 -8.03 7.59
N GLN A 90 -11.48 -7.62 6.53
CA GLN A 90 -12.77 -8.19 6.10
C GLN A 90 -12.64 -8.77 4.69
N TRP A 91 -13.23 -9.95 4.48
CA TRP A 91 -13.26 -10.71 3.22
C TRP A 91 -14.16 -11.96 3.42
N ASP A 92 -14.36 -12.74 2.35
CA ASP A 92 -15.10 -14.00 2.38
C ASP A 92 -14.38 -15.10 3.17
N PRO A 93 -14.86 -15.51 4.37
CA PRO A 93 -14.18 -16.49 5.20
C PRO A 93 -14.18 -17.91 4.59
N SER A 94 -14.95 -18.16 3.51
CA SER A 94 -14.87 -19.42 2.76
C SER A 94 -13.73 -19.45 1.74
N VAL A 95 -13.18 -18.30 1.37
CA VAL A 95 -12.03 -18.19 0.44
C VAL A 95 -10.73 -18.31 1.22
N THR A 96 -10.17 -19.52 1.23
CA THR A 96 -8.90 -19.86 1.89
C THR A 96 -7.70 -19.95 0.95
N SER A 97 -7.91 -19.73 -0.36
CA SER A 97 -6.88 -19.82 -1.40
C SER A 97 -6.88 -18.61 -2.34
N TYR A 98 -5.69 -18.27 -2.84
CA TYR A 98 -5.50 -17.25 -3.88
C TYR A 98 -5.93 -17.81 -5.24
N SER A 99 -7.23 -17.76 -5.51
CA SER A 99 -7.85 -18.33 -6.72
C SER A 99 -9.06 -17.53 -7.17
N TYR A 100 -9.08 -17.09 -8.43
CA TYR A 100 -10.21 -16.41 -9.05
C TYR A 100 -11.45 -17.35 -9.17
N PRO A 101 -12.69 -16.86 -8.95
CA PRO A 101 -13.06 -15.48 -8.59
C PRO A 101 -12.91 -15.14 -7.11
N GLY A 102 -12.75 -16.13 -6.22
CA GLY A 102 -12.73 -15.92 -4.77
C GLY A 102 -11.68 -14.91 -4.28
N SER A 103 -10.54 -14.79 -4.96
CA SER A 103 -9.52 -13.76 -4.67
C SER A 103 -10.02 -12.32 -4.73
N GLN A 104 -11.16 -12.06 -5.38
CA GLN A 104 -11.79 -10.75 -5.45
C GLN A 104 -12.80 -10.47 -4.33
N ASN A 105 -13.16 -11.47 -3.50
CA ASN A 105 -14.16 -11.35 -2.44
C ASN A 105 -13.60 -10.65 -1.17
N GLY A 106 -13.06 -9.44 -1.35
CA GLY A 106 -12.47 -8.63 -0.28
C GLY A 106 -13.41 -7.57 0.30
N GLY A 107 -13.11 -7.14 1.52
CA GLY A 107 -13.77 -6.04 2.22
C GLY A 107 -15.11 -6.41 2.84
N LEU A 108 -16.04 -5.44 2.85
CA LEU A 108 -17.39 -5.63 3.40
C LEU A 108 -18.31 -6.21 2.32
N TYR A 109 -19.29 -7.02 2.72
CA TYR A 109 -20.31 -7.53 1.81
C TYR A 109 -21.51 -6.58 1.79
N CYS A 110 -21.80 -5.97 0.65
CA CYS A 110 -23.02 -5.18 0.43
C CYS A 110 -24.16 -6.15 0.10
N ASN A 111 -25.13 -6.31 0.99
CA ASN A 111 -26.20 -7.30 0.80
C ASN A 111 -27.28 -6.83 -0.21
N GLU A 112 -28.24 -7.70 -0.52
CA GLU A 112 -29.33 -7.40 -1.50
C GLU A 112 -30.30 -6.29 -1.04
N ASN A 113 -30.24 -5.88 0.24
CA ASN A 113 -31.02 -4.77 0.79
C ASN A 113 -30.26 -3.42 0.73
N GLY A 114 -28.93 -3.45 0.53
CA GLY A 114 -28.05 -2.29 0.67
C GLY A 114 -27.45 -2.08 2.05
N GLU A 115 -27.40 -3.13 2.87
CA GLU A 115 -26.76 -3.10 4.19
C GLU A 115 -25.34 -3.70 4.10
N LEU A 116 -24.38 -3.12 4.82
CA LEU A 116 -23.01 -3.59 4.85
C LEU A 116 -22.79 -4.61 5.97
N GLU A 117 -22.34 -5.80 5.57
CA GLU A 117 -22.07 -6.92 6.47
C GLU A 117 -20.56 -7.15 6.62
N ALA A 118 -20.07 -7.05 7.85
CA ALA A 118 -18.79 -7.63 8.24
C ALA A 118 -18.93 -9.16 8.32
N LYS A 119 -17.88 -9.88 7.90
CA LYS A 119 -17.90 -11.35 7.78
C LYS A 119 -16.75 -12.03 8.54
N ARG A 120 -15.92 -11.26 9.23
CA ARG A 120 -14.86 -11.70 10.15
C ARG A 120 -14.89 -10.86 11.43
N ASP A 121 -14.40 -11.44 12.52
CA ASP A 121 -14.34 -10.76 13.82
C ASP A 121 -13.28 -9.65 13.87
N GLY A 122 -13.51 -8.67 14.76
CA GLY A 122 -12.59 -7.57 15.05
C GLY A 122 -12.78 -6.32 14.18
N SER A 123 -11.80 -5.42 14.26
CA SER A 123 -11.78 -4.15 13.54
C SER A 123 -11.79 -4.32 12.01
N TYR A 124 -12.16 -3.28 11.27
CA TYR A 124 -12.06 -3.26 9.80
C TYR A 124 -10.60 -3.17 9.32
N CYS A 125 -9.75 -2.45 10.05
CA CYS A 125 -8.32 -2.38 9.82
C CYS A 125 -7.56 -2.98 11.01
N VAL A 126 -6.49 -3.73 10.71
CA VAL A 126 -5.58 -4.33 11.71
C VAL A 126 -4.14 -4.01 11.34
N ASP A 127 -3.27 -3.88 12.34
CA ASP A 127 -1.86 -3.61 12.09
C ASP A 127 -1.19 -4.78 11.36
N GLY A 128 -0.41 -4.48 10.32
CA GLY A 128 0.57 -5.44 9.79
C GLY A 128 1.75 -5.59 10.74
N ALA A 129 2.72 -6.44 10.37
CA ALA A 129 3.83 -6.81 11.25
C ALA A 129 4.83 -5.68 11.62
N GLY A 130 4.58 -4.43 11.19
CA GLY A 130 5.36 -3.24 11.55
C GLY A 130 6.82 -3.21 11.09
N THR A 131 7.26 -4.21 10.33
CA THR A 131 8.69 -4.51 10.09
C THR A 131 9.31 -3.72 8.93
N VAL A 132 8.48 -3.10 8.08
CA VAL A 132 8.92 -2.36 6.89
C VAL A 132 8.49 -0.90 6.96
N VAL A 133 9.43 0.01 6.69
CA VAL A 133 9.21 1.46 6.67
C VAL A 133 9.56 1.99 5.28
N ALA A 134 8.64 2.71 4.65
CA ALA A 134 8.98 3.55 3.50
C ALA A 134 9.61 4.85 4.00
N LYS A 135 10.80 5.17 3.51
CA LYS A 135 11.59 6.33 3.93
C LYS A 135 11.97 7.16 2.71
N ASN A 136 11.37 8.34 2.61
CA ASN A 136 11.54 9.24 1.48
C ASN A 136 12.73 10.18 1.75
N LEU A 137 13.79 10.05 0.95
CA LEU A 137 14.96 10.92 0.96
C LEU A 137 14.94 11.95 -0.20
N ALA A 138 13.87 11.98 -0.99
CA ALA A 138 13.60 13.03 -1.96
C ALA A 138 12.96 14.26 -1.29
N GLY A 139 12.99 15.40 -1.98
CA GLY A 139 12.44 16.66 -1.49
C GLY A 139 10.91 16.78 -1.61
N SER A 140 10.32 16.02 -2.54
CA SER A 140 8.88 15.99 -2.81
C SER A 140 8.22 14.74 -2.19
N ASN A 141 6.88 14.70 -2.11
CA ASN A 141 6.15 13.52 -1.64
C ASN A 141 6.41 12.31 -2.55
N VAL A 142 6.21 11.09 -2.04
CA VAL A 142 6.22 9.86 -2.84
C VAL A 142 4.96 9.05 -2.55
N ALA A 143 4.11 8.89 -3.56
CA ALA A 143 2.93 8.03 -3.50
C ALA A 143 3.32 6.56 -3.71
N ILE A 144 3.30 5.78 -2.61
CA ILE A 144 3.52 4.34 -2.61
C ILE A 144 2.16 3.65 -2.49
N CYS A 145 1.79 2.86 -3.50
CA CYS A 145 0.41 2.42 -3.70
C CYS A 145 0.31 0.90 -3.62
N GLN A 146 -0.38 0.41 -2.59
CA GLN A 146 -0.57 -1.02 -2.32
C GLN A 146 -1.68 -1.60 -3.21
N THR A 147 -1.47 -2.84 -3.67
CA THR A 147 -2.48 -3.62 -4.38
C THR A 147 -3.64 -4.03 -3.48
N VAL A 148 -4.88 -3.90 -3.95
CA VAL A 148 -6.07 -4.36 -3.22
C VAL A 148 -6.14 -5.89 -3.22
N LEU A 149 -5.76 -6.51 -2.10
CA LEU A 149 -5.74 -7.98 -1.94
C LEU A 149 -6.26 -8.40 -0.54
N PRO A 150 -7.31 -9.23 -0.44
CA PRO A 150 -8.19 -9.69 -1.54
C PRO A 150 -8.94 -8.53 -2.22
N GLY A 151 -9.23 -8.66 -3.51
CA GLY A 151 -9.83 -7.60 -4.33
C GLY A 151 -9.44 -7.68 -5.81
N ASN A 152 -9.46 -6.54 -6.50
CA ASN A 152 -9.12 -6.45 -7.94
C ASN A 152 -7.61 -6.37 -8.23
N GLU A 153 -6.74 -6.46 -7.22
CA GLU A 153 -5.26 -6.37 -7.33
C GLU A 153 -4.71 -5.02 -7.82
N GLU A 154 -5.56 -4.02 -8.07
CA GLU A 154 -5.13 -2.68 -8.49
C GLU A 154 -4.44 -1.91 -7.36
N MET A 155 -3.51 -1.04 -7.74
CA MET A 155 -2.64 -0.25 -6.84
C MET A 155 -3.35 0.99 -6.28
N LEU A 156 -4.45 0.77 -5.56
CA LEU A 156 -5.38 1.83 -5.14
C LEU A 156 -5.14 2.33 -3.72
N ILE A 157 -4.57 1.52 -2.83
CA ILE A 157 -4.45 1.80 -1.39
C ILE A 157 -3.22 2.70 -1.13
N PRO A 158 -3.38 3.96 -0.67
CA PRO A 158 -2.29 4.92 -0.69
C PRO A 158 -1.48 4.98 0.61
N THR A 159 -0.16 4.96 0.48
CA THR A 159 0.78 5.48 1.49
C THR A 159 1.54 6.65 0.87
N ASP A 160 1.13 7.87 1.19
CA ASP A 160 1.84 9.09 0.81
C ASP A 160 2.96 9.37 1.81
N VAL A 161 4.19 9.50 1.34
CA VAL A 161 5.37 9.74 2.18
C VAL A 161 5.91 11.13 1.87
N ASP A 162 5.72 12.08 2.78
CA ASP A 162 6.22 13.46 2.65
C ASP A 162 7.74 13.50 2.39
N GLY A 163 8.23 14.56 1.73
CA GLY A 163 9.66 14.73 1.46
C GLY A 163 10.48 14.74 2.76
N ASN A 164 11.60 14.02 2.79
CA ASN A 164 12.43 13.79 3.99
C ASN A 164 11.71 13.11 5.18
N SER A 165 10.59 12.42 4.94
CA SER A 165 9.75 11.77 5.96
C SER A 165 9.71 10.24 5.80
N GLN A 166 8.97 9.57 6.68
CA GLN A 166 8.78 8.11 6.62
C GLN A 166 7.39 7.68 7.10
N LYS A 167 6.90 6.54 6.58
CA LYS A 167 5.65 5.87 6.99
C LYS A 167 5.88 4.36 7.07
N THR A 168 5.22 3.68 7.98
CA THR A 168 5.19 2.20 8.02
C THR A 168 4.43 1.67 6.80
N LEU A 169 4.96 0.63 6.14
CA LEU A 169 4.22 -0.15 5.13
C LEU A 169 3.53 -1.34 5.79
N ALA A 170 2.37 -1.73 5.27
CA ALA A 170 1.64 -2.88 5.77
C ALA A 170 2.34 -4.18 5.36
N VAL A 171 2.58 -5.06 6.34
CA VAL A 171 3.26 -6.35 6.14
C VAL A 171 2.35 -7.47 6.63
N PRO A 172 1.79 -8.29 5.73
CA PRO A 172 1.06 -9.50 6.10
C PRO A 172 1.88 -10.47 6.94
N THR A 173 1.25 -11.00 7.99
CA THR A 173 1.68 -12.19 8.72
C THR A 173 1.07 -13.44 8.06
N PRO A 174 1.51 -14.68 8.42
CA PRO A 174 0.95 -15.90 7.83
C PRO A 174 -0.57 -16.09 8.03
N ASP A 175 -1.15 -15.45 9.06
CA ASP A 175 -2.58 -15.50 9.37
C ASP A 175 -3.42 -14.53 8.53
N TYR A 176 -2.78 -13.64 7.75
CA TYR A 176 -3.46 -12.79 6.79
C TYR A 176 -4.00 -13.61 5.61
N TRP A 177 -4.98 -13.05 4.88
CA TRP A 177 -5.74 -13.72 3.83
C TRP A 177 -4.86 -14.62 2.92
N ALA A 178 -5.18 -15.92 2.91
CA ALA A 178 -4.50 -16.97 2.15
C ALA A 178 -2.95 -17.03 2.28
N GLY A 179 -2.37 -16.50 3.36
CA GLY A 179 -0.92 -16.46 3.60
C GLY A 179 -0.15 -15.59 2.60
N THR A 180 -0.81 -14.57 2.05
CA THR A 180 -0.32 -13.73 0.95
C THR A 180 0.65 -12.63 1.38
N ALA A 181 1.28 -11.97 0.40
CA ALA A 181 2.17 -10.83 0.60
C ALA A 181 1.50 -9.52 0.16
N ALA A 182 1.90 -8.40 0.76
CA ALA A 182 1.53 -7.08 0.25
C ALA A 182 2.45 -6.73 -0.94
N HIS A 183 1.89 -6.13 -1.98
CA HIS A 183 2.61 -5.64 -3.15
C HIS A 183 2.36 -4.13 -3.33
N TYR A 184 3.37 -3.41 -3.78
CA TYR A 184 3.41 -1.95 -3.83
C TYR A 184 4.00 -1.44 -5.13
N TYR A 185 3.40 -0.40 -5.70
CA TYR A 185 3.97 0.39 -6.80
C TYR A 185 4.58 1.67 -6.21
N ILE A 186 5.82 2.00 -6.58
CA ILE A 186 6.54 3.17 -6.07
C ILE A 186 6.63 4.21 -7.20
N ASN A 187 5.80 5.25 -7.11
CA ASN A 187 5.79 6.35 -8.07
C ASN A 187 7.01 7.27 -7.89
N ALA A 188 7.27 8.12 -8.88
CA ALA A 188 8.33 9.13 -8.79
C ALA A 188 8.01 10.22 -7.74
N PRO A 189 9.04 10.83 -7.12
CA PRO A 189 8.85 12.00 -6.26
C PRO A 189 8.07 13.11 -6.95
N GLY A 190 7.09 13.68 -6.24
CA GLY A 190 6.18 14.71 -6.76
C GLY A 190 4.95 14.19 -7.50
N VAL A 191 4.81 12.87 -7.71
CA VAL A 191 3.55 12.28 -8.19
C VAL A 191 2.53 12.29 -7.05
N SER A 192 1.35 12.86 -7.31
CA SER A 192 0.26 12.94 -6.34
C SER A 192 -0.35 11.56 -6.05
N VAL A 193 -1.00 11.36 -4.89
CA VAL A 193 -1.78 10.13 -4.65
C VAL A 193 -2.89 9.92 -5.69
N ALA A 194 -3.50 11.01 -6.18
CA ALA A 194 -4.54 10.96 -7.22
C ALA A 194 -4.00 10.59 -8.61
N ASP A 195 -2.68 10.65 -8.81
CA ASP A 195 -2.00 10.25 -10.06
C ASP A 195 -1.24 8.94 -9.95
N GLY A 196 -0.67 8.66 -8.78
CA GLY A 196 0.14 7.47 -8.52
C GLY A 196 -0.64 6.25 -8.02
N CYS A 197 -1.76 6.43 -7.33
CA CYS A 197 -2.57 5.33 -6.77
C CYS A 197 -3.86 5.12 -7.58
N LYS A 198 -3.68 4.91 -8.89
CA LYS A 198 -4.73 4.58 -9.86
C LYS A 198 -4.21 3.67 -10.96
N TRP A 199 -5.12 3.01 -11.68
CA TRP A 199 -4.81 2.56 -13.02
C TRP A 199 -4.53 3.80 -13.89
N GLY A 200 -3.35 3.84 -14.50
CA GLY A 200 -2.80 5.03 -15.15
C GLY A 200 -3.11 5.07 -16.64
N SER A 201 -2.20 5.66 -17.41
CA SER A 201 -2.20 5.54 -18.87
C SER A 201 -0.79 5.30 -19.38
N VAL A 202 -0.66 4.52 -20.47
CA VAL A 202 0.60 4.16 -21.12
C VAL A 202 1.45 5.35 -21.58
N ASN A 203 0.93 6.58 -21.50
CA ASN A 203 1.64 7.81 -21.84
C ASN A 203 2.50 8.37 -20.69
N LYS A 204 2.40 7.83 -19.47
CA LYS A 204 3.14 8.30 -18.28
C LYS A 204 3.65 7.17 -17.39
N ALA A 205 4.77 7.40 -16.70
CA ALA A 205 5.36 6.50 -15.72
C ALA A 205 4.74 6.62 -14.30
N GLU A 206 3.41 6.57 -14.21
CA GLU A 206 2.64 6.68 -12.95
C GLU A 206 1.58 5.57 -12.85
N GLY A 207 1.10 5.27 -11.65
CA GLY A 207 0.10 4.21 -11.44
C GLY A 207 0.68 2.82 -11.67
N ASN A 208 -0.05 1.97 -12.40
CA ASN A 208 0.44 0.67 -12.87
C ASN A 208 1.67 0.77 -13.80
N TRP A 209 2.03 1.96 -14.29
CA TRP A 209 3.26 2.25 -15.04
C TRP A 209 4.38 2.89 -14.21
N ALA A 210 4.27 2.97 -12.88
CA ALA A 210 5.38 3.37 -12.01
C ALA A 210 6.63 2.47 -12.25
N PRO A 211 7.86 2.99 -12.21
CA PRO A 211 9.04 2.23 -12.67
C PRO A 211 9.43 1.06 -11.76
N TYR A 212 9.11 1.15 -10.46
CA TYR A 212 9.52 0.16 -9.47
C TYR A 212 8.33 -0.41 -8.71
N VAL A 213 8.50 -1.65 -8.26
CA VAL A 213 7.60 -2.34 -7.34
C VAL A 213 8.36 -2.84 -6.12
N ALA A 214 7.64 -2.94 -5.00
CA ALA A 214 8.09 -3.60 -3.80
C ALA A 214 7.08 -4.66 -3.35
N GLY A 215 7.49 -5.54 -2.44
CA GLY A 215 6.58 -6.45 -1.78
C GLY A 215 7.13 -6.99 -0.47
N ALA A 216 6.25 -7.30 0.47
CA ALA A 216 6.65 -7.78 1.80
C ALA A 216 5.65 -8.78 2.40
N ASN A 217 6.19 -9.76 3.12
CA ASN A 217 5.46 -10.67 4.01
C ASN A 217 6.36 -11.17 5.15
N GLN A 218 5.75 -11.52 6.27
CA GLN A 218 6.43 -12.15 7.41
C GLN A 218 6.14 -13.66 7.46
N ASP A 219 7.13 -14.45 7.87
CA ASP A 219 6.97 -15.90 8.13
C ASP A 219 6.52 -16.19 9.58
N SER A 220 6.24 -17.46 9.88
CA SER A 220 5.85 -17.90 11.24
C SER A 220 6.99 -17.86 12.27
N SER A 221 8.23 -17.64 11.85
CA SER A 221 9.36 -17.39 12.75
C SER A 221 9.46 -15.91 13.13
N GLY A 222 8.88 -15.02 12.33
CA GLY A 222 8.93 -13.56 12.45
C GLY A 222 9.93 -12.89 11.51
N ASN A 223 10.54 -13.63 10.58
CA ASN A 223 11.42 -13.04 9.56
C ASN A 223 10.56 -12.37 8.49
N THR A 224 10.92 -11.16 8.07
CA THR A 224 10.20 -10.44 7.01
C THR A 224 11.03 -10.41 5.75
N TYR A 225 10.47 -10.95 4.66
CA TYR A 225 11.06 -10.90 3.33
C TYR A 225 10.63 -9.59 2.68
N VAL A 226 11.60 -8.79 2.25
CA VAL A 226 11.38 -7.48 1.62
C VAL A 226 11.99 -7.52 0.23
N LYS A 227 11.14 -7.38 -0.79
CA LYS A 227 11.52 -7.32 -2.20
C LYS A 227 11.45 -5.88 -2.69
N ILE A 228 12.44 -5.48 -3.50
CA ILE A 228 12.32 -4.37 -4.45
C ILE A 228 12.74 -4.84 -5.85
N GLY A 229 12.18 -4.24 -6.89
CA GLY A 229 12.52 -4.57 -8.27
C GLY A 229 11.89 -3.62 -9.28
N TRP A 230 12.22 -3.82 -10.54
CA TRP A 230 11.57 -3.13 -11.65
C TRP A 230 10.13 -3.62 -11.83
N ASN A 231 9.24 -2.73 -12.24
CA ASN A 231 7.88 -3.08 -12.63
C ASN A 231 7.91 -3.75 -14.02
N PRO A 232 7.38 -4.98 -14.21
CA PRO A 232 7.30 -5.59 -15.54
C PRO A 232 6.55 -4.75 -16.56
N ILE A 233 5.49 -4.03 -16.17
CA ILE A 233 4.69 -3.17 -17.05
C ILE A 233 5.52 -2.00 -17.58
N TYR A 234 6.48 -1.48 -16.80
CA TYR A 234 7.45 -0.47 -17.27
C TYR A 234 8.33 -1.00 -18.41
N LEU A 235 8.62 -2.30 -18.40
CA LEU A 235 9.54 -2.97 -19.32
C LEU A 235 8.84 -3.54 -20.57
N GLU A 236 7.51 -3.53 -20.63
CA GLU A 236 6.76 -4.03 -21.79
C GLU A 236 7.12 -3.29 -23.08
N SER A 237 7.04 -3.99 -24.22
CA SER A 237 7.33 -3.41 -25.54
C SER A 237 6.33 -2.33 -25.96
N ALA A 238 5.12 -2.32 -25.40
CA ALA A 238 4.10 -1.31 -25.62
C ALA A 238 4.34 -0.01 -24.83
N THR A 239 5.18 -0.03 -23.79
CA THR A 239 5.44 1.12 -22.92
C THR A 239 6.46 2.05 -23.58
N PRO A 240 6.09 3.29 -23.98
CA PRO A 240 6.92 4.15 -24.83
C PRO A 240 8.18 4.65 -24.13
N PHE A 241 8.17 4.74 -22.81
CA PHE A 241 9.31 5.13 -21.96
C PHE A 241 10.08 3.93 -21.38
N ARG A 242 9.88 2.70 -21.89
CA ARG A 242 10.52 1.47 -21.37
C ARG A 242 12.05 1.45 -21.36
N ASN A 243 12.69 2.39 -22.07
CA ASN A 243 14.14 2.55 -22.15
C ASN A 243 14.64 3.81 -21.42
N THR A 244 13.73 4.58 -20.82
CA THR A 244 14.04 5.81 -20.08
C THR A 244 14.50 5.44 -18.68
N LYS A 245 15.56 6.08 -18.20
CA LYS A 245 16.01 5.97 -16.81
C LYS A 245 15.11 6.84 -15.91
N PRO A 246 14.55 6.32 -14.80
CA PRO A 246 13.92 7.15 -13.78
C PRO A 246 14.91 8.15 -13.18
N THR A 247 14.42 9.30 -12.71
CA THR A 247 15.24 10.32 -12.03
C THR A 247 15.52 10.00 -10.57
N PHE A 248 14.96 8.89 -10.05
CA PHE A 248 15.07 8.47 -8.67
C PHE A 248 15.43 6.98 -8.59
N GLY A 249 16.15 6.60 -7.54
CA GLY A 249 16.49 5.21 -7.20
C GLY A 249 15.77 4.73 -5.93
N ILE A 250 15.85 3.42 -5.69
CA ILE A 250 15.35 2.80 -4.47
C ILE A 250 16.32 1.75 -3.91
N ARG A 251 16.34 1.57 -2.59
CA ARG A 251 17.15 0.52 -1.94
C ARG A 251 16.54 0.03 -0.64
N ILE A 252 17.01 -1.13 -0.17
CA ILE A 252 16.71 -1.62 1.18
C ILE A 252 17.88 -1.33 2.13
N THR A 253 17.61 -0.66 3.25
CA THR A 253 18.57 -0.46 4.35
C THR A 253 17.98 -0.98 5.67
N CYS A 254 18.83 -1.47 6.57
CA CYS A 254 18.40 -1.88 7.91
C CYS A 254 19.32 -1.17 8.92
N PRO A 255 18.84 -0.14 9.64
CA PRO A 255 19.71 0.82 10.33
C PRO A 255 20.47 0.18 11.49
N ASP A 256 19.84 -0.78 12.17
CA ASP A 256 20.39 -1.53 13.30
C ASP A 256 21.10 -2.85 12.86
N GLY A 257 21.32 -3.02 11.55
CA GLY A 257 21.88 -4.24 10.97
C GLY A 257 20.84 -5.37 10.83
N GLY A 258 21.22 -6.61 11.13
CA GLY A 258 20.30 -7.76 11.25
C GLY A 258 19.62 -8.27 9.97
N CYS A 259 19.96 -7.73 8.79
CA CYS A 259 19.36 -8.08 7.51
C CYS A 259 20.27 -8.96 6.63
N ASN A 260 19.70 -10.03 6.09
CA ASN A 260 20.40 -11.00 5.24
C ASN A 260 20.06 -10.73 3.76
N GLY A 261 21.03 -10.90 2.86
CA GLY A 261 20.86 -10.63 1.42
C GLY A 261 21.03 -9.16 1.00
N ALA A 262 21.28 -8.25 1.94
CA ALA A 262 21.68 -6.87 1.66
C ALA A 262 23.16 -6.81 1.21
N PRO A 263 23.60 -5.80 0.42
CA PRO A 263 22.80 -4.70 -0.14
C PRO A 263 21.81 -5.14 -1.21
N CYS A 264 20.81 -4.30 -1.48
CA CYS A 264 19.79 -4.47 -2.51
C CYS A 264 19.33 -3.07 -2.94
N GLU A 265 19.77 -2.62 -4.12
CA GLU A 265 19.68 -1.23 -4.58
C GLU A 265 19.53 -1.12 -6.11
N ILE A 266 18.76 -0.12 -6.54
CA ILE A 266 18.52 0.27 -7.93
C ILE A 266 18.83 1.77 -8.04
N ASP A 267 20.01 2.11 -8.57
CA ASP A 267 20.44 3.49 -8.84
C ASP A 267 20.58 3.73 -10.36
N PRO A 268 19.64 4.46 -11.00
CA PRO A 268 19.74 4.78 -12.42
C PRO A 268 20.98 5.56 -12.86
N SER A 269 21.80 6.12 -11.96
CA SER A 269 23.12 6.65 -12.36
C SER A 269 24.15 5.54 -12.63
N GLN A 270 24.04 4.39 -11.96
CA GLN A 270 25.02 3.29 -12.04
C GLN A 270 24.61 2.19 -13.02
N GLY A 271 23.31 1.87 -13.12
CA GLY A 271 22.78 0.79 -13.96
C GLY A 271 22.05 1.26 -15.22
N ALA A 272 21.73 0.33 -16.11
CA ALA A 272 20.73 0.50 -17.17
C ALA A 272 19.30 0.35 -16.62
N VAL A 273 18.30 0.50 -17.49
CA VAL A 273 16.92 0.10 -17.17
C VAL A 273 16.88 -1.42 -17.02
N ASN A 274 16.15 -1.90 -16.00
CA ASN A 274 16.11 -3.30 -15.53
C ASN A 274 17.36 -3.81 -14.77
N ASP A 275 18.33 -2.97 -14.42
CA ASP A 275 19.46 -3.41 -13.58
C ASP A 275 19.13 -3.34 -12.07
N ILE A 276 19.66 -4.30 -11.31
CA ILE A 276 19.90 -4.17 -9.87
C ILE A 276 21.36 -3.78 -9.72
N THR A 277 21.63 -2.59 -9.19
CA THR A 277 22.97 -1.98 -9.26
C THR A 277 23.89 -2.39 -8.12
N THR A 278 23.32 -2.78 -6.98
CA THR A 278 24.07 -3.33 -5.85
C THR A 278 23.25 -4.45 -5.21
N GLY A 279 23.81 -5.65 -5.13
CA GLY A 279 23.17 -6.81 -4.49
C GLY A 279 23.03 -8.04 -5.39
N SER A 280 22.33 -9.05 -4.89
CA SER A 280 21.95 -10.25 -5.67
C SER A 280 20.74 -9.96 -6.55
N SER A 281 20.88 -10.12 -7.86
CA SER A 281 19.79 -9.92 -8.84
C SER A 281 19.15 -11.25 -9.26
N THR A 282 17.82 -11.26 -9.36
CA THR A 282 17.03 -12.38 -9.90
C THR A 282 16.00 -11.84 -10.89
N SER A 283 15.86 -12.46 -12.06
CA SER A 283 14.80 -12.13 -13.04
C SER A 283 13.47 -12.78 -12.65
N GLY A 284 12.38 -12.00 -12.69
CA GLY A 284 11.03 -12.43 -12.36
C GLY A 284 10.06 -12.38 -13.54
N ALA A 285 8.77 -12.20 -13.24
CA ALA A 285 7.72 -12.01 -14.23
C ALA A 285 8.06 -10.87 -15.21
N GLY A 286 7.71 -11.03 -16.50
CA GLY A 286 8.05 -10.07 -17.56
C GLY A 286 9.56 -9.91 -17.84
N GLY A 287 10.43 -10.72 -17.22
CA GLY A 287 11.88 -10.50 -17.22
C GLY A 287 12.34 -9.36 -16.31
N ALA A 288 11.47 -8.85 -15.44
CA ALA A 288 11.80 -7.76 -14.51
C ALA A 288 12.71 -8.25 -13.39
N ASN A 289 13.87 -7.62 -13.24
CA ASN A 289 14.85 -7.97 -12.22
C ASN A 289 14.46 -7.39 -10.86
N PHE A 290 14.76 -8.15 -9.81
CA PHE A 290 14.49 -7.80 -8.43
C PHE A 290 15.58 -8.34 -7.50
N CYS A 291 15.67 -7.77 -6.30
CA CYS A 291 16.46 -8.29 -5.20
C CYS A 291 15.58 -8.44 -3.94
N VAL A 292 16.02 -9.28 -3.00
CA VAL A 292 15.28 -9.60 -1.77
C VAL A 292 16.23 -9.55 -0.58
N VAL A 293 15.78 -8.90 0.49
CA VAL A 293 16.44 -8.85 1.79
C VAL A 293 15.53 -9.48 2.83
N THR A 294 16.07 -10.33 3.69
CA THR A 294 15.35 -10.88 4.84
C THR A 294 15.73 -10.09 6.08
N ALA A 295 14.80 -9.30 6.61
CA ALA A 295 14.88 -8.74 7.95
C ALA A 295 14.61 -9.84 8.97
N SER A 296 15.57 -10.08 9.87
CA SER A 296 15.40 -11.05 10.96
C SER A 296 14.32 -10.57 11.95
N LYS A 297 13.75 -11.48 12.75
CA LYS A 297 12.69 -11.13 13.73
C LYS A 297 13.07 -9.92 14.60
N GLY A 298 12.25 -8.86 14.52
CA GLY A 298 12.42 -7.62 15.28
C GLY A 298 13.36 -6.58 14.65
N VAL A 299 13.93 -6.85 13.47
CA VAL A 299 14.76 -5.91 12.70
C VAL A 299 13.87 -5.06 11.79
N THR A 300 14.01 -3.73 11.83
CA THR A 300 13.34 -2.84 10.87
C THR A 300 14.09 -2.80 9.55
N ALA A 301 13.38 -2.98 8.43
CA ALA A 301 13.88 -2.70 7.08
C ALA A 301 13.24 -1.43 6.51
N ASN A 302 14.08 -0.48 6.10
CA ASN A 302 13.65 0.67 5.32
C ASN A 302 13.67 0.32 3.82
N ILE A 303 12.62 0.70 3.09
CA ILE A 303 12.70 0.95 1.65
C ILE A 303 12.99 2.45 1.50
N GLU A 304 14.23 2.80 1.17
CA GLU A 304 14.66 4.18 0.95
C GLU A 304 14.44 4.58 -0.51
N VAL A 305 13.78 5.72 -0.73
CA VAL A 305 13.56 6.34 -2.05
C VAL A 305 14.44 7.59 -2.14
N PHE A 306 15.24 7.75 -3.20
CA PHE A 306 16.24 8.83 -3.30
C PHE A 306 16.38 9.41 -4.71
N GLU A 307 16.70 10.70 -4.82
CA GLU A 307 16.94 11.36 -6.11
C GLU A 307 18.31 11.00 -6.69
N VAL A 308 18.36 10.78 -8.01
CA VAL A 308 19.60 10.45 -8.73
C VAL A 308 20.46 11.71 -8.85
N GLY A 309 21.74 11.59 -8.48
CA GLY A 309 22.69 12.70 -8.45
C GLY A 309 22.82 13.43 -7.11
N SER A 310 21.99 13.11 -6.10
CA SER A 310 22.13 13.64 -4.72
C SER A 310 23.29 13.03 -3.92
N SER A 311 24.41 12.72 -4.57
CA SER A 311 25.53 11.99 -3.99
C SER A 311 26.48 12.88 -3.17
N LYS A 312 26.32 12.84 -1.84
CA LYS A 312 27.38 13.08 -0.83
C LYS A 312 28.00 14.50 -0.77
N SER A 313 27.24 15.47 -0.28
CA SER A 313 27.74 16.80 0.16
C SER A 313 27.79 16.97 1.70
N LYS A 314 28.01 15.89 2.45
CA LYS A 314 28.50 15.91 3.83
C LYS A 314 29.64 14.92 4.03
N ARG A 315 30.82 15.30 3.51
CA ARG A 315 32.07 14.98 4.21
C ARG A 315 32.29 16.07 5.24
N ASP A 316 32.68 15.66 6.43
CA ASP A 316 33.14 16.57 7.47
C ASP A 316 34.56 17.02 7.06
N GLU A 317 34.72 18.27 6.62
CA GLU A 317 36.04 18.79 6.25
C GLU A 317 36.80 19.17 7.52
N GLY A 318 37.58 18.20 8.00
CA GLY A 318 38.48 18.38 9.15
C GLY A 318 39.42 19.57 8.95
N GLU A 319 39.56 20.36 10.00
CA GLU A 319 40.26 21.65 10.02
C GLU A 319 41.76 21.52 9.71
N HIS A 320 42.12 21.51 8.42
CA HIS A 320 43.50 21.55 7.97
C HIS A 320 44.07 22.98 8.02
N GLN A 321 44.68 23.31 9.16
CA GLN A 321 45.35 24.59 9.37
C GLN A 321 46.55 24.76 8.43
N HIS A 322 46.40 25.58 7.39
CA HIS A 322 47.49 25.97 6.51
C HIS A 322 48.28 27.14 7.09
N HIS A 323 49.49 26.86 7.59
CA HIS A 323 50.46 27.90 7.94
C HIS A 323 50.88 28.69 6.68
N HIS A 324 50.60 29.99 6.67
CA HIS A 324 51.21 30.93 5.73
C HIS A 324 51.63 32.21 6.46
N HIS A 325 52.94 32.45 6.48
CA HIS A 325 53.46 33.82 6.39
C HIS A 325 53.15 34.32 4.95
N GLU A 326 52.97 35.61 4.65
CA GLU A 326 53.77 36.75 5.13
C GLU A 326 53.03 38.10 4.94
N HIS A 327 53.66 39.19 5.42
CA HIS A 327 53.40 40.61 5.13
C HIS A 327 52.00 41.25 5.32
N LYS A 328 51.97 42.24 6.22
CA LYS A 328 50.84 43.13 6.54
C LYS A 328 51.18 44.57 6.14
N PRO A 329 50.37 45.27 5.32
CA PRO A 329 50.56 46.70 5.05
C PRO A 329 50.32 47.57 6.28
N LEU A 330 51.03 48.69 6.36
CA LEU A 330 50.85 49.71 7.40
C LEU A 330 49.78 50.73 6.97
N GLN A 331 48.95 51.19 7.90
CA GLN A 331 48.11 52.37 7.69
C GLN A 331 48.13 53.23 8.95
N THR A 332 48.53 54.50 8.80
CA THR A 332 48.93 55.38 9.91
C THR A 332 47.93 56.49 10.13
N THR A 333 47.56 56.73 11.39
CA THR A 333 46.87 57.95 11.84
C THR A 333 47.49 58.44 13.16
N LEU A 334 48.04 59.65 13.15
CA LEU A 334 48.31 60.49 14.34
C LEU A 334 46.94 61.01 14.88
N ASP A 335 46.77 61.63 16.05
CA ASP A 335 47.67 62.19 17.09
C ASP A 335 46.92 62.08 18.47
N ILE A 336 47.27 62.62 19.66
CA ILE A 336 48.20 63.67 20.13
C ILE A 336 48.91 63.20 21.42
N VAL A 337 50.13 63.69 21.67
CA VAL A 337 50.95 63.46 22.87
C VAL A 337 50.39 64.14 24.13
N TYR A 338 50.56 63.51 25.30
CA TYR A 338 50.67 64.19 26.59
C TYR A 338 51.98 63.79 27.30
N THR A 339 52.74 64.80 27.76
CA THR A 339 54.04 64.63 28.40
C THR A 339 53.98 65.04 29.87
N THR A 340 54.56 64.24 30.76
CA THR A 340 54.99 64.67 32.10
C THR A 340 56.37 64.09 32.37
N GLU A 341 57.40 64.91 32.20
CA GLU A 341 58.76 64.56 32.63
C GLU A 341 58.91 64.74 34.14
N THR A 342 59.76 63.91 34.75
CA THR A 342 60.69 64.37 35.79
C THR A 342 61.75 63.30 35.99
N VAL A 343 63.04 63.68 35.87
CA VAL A 343 64.17 62.77 36.01
C VAL A 343 65.24 63.43 36.88
N SER A 344 65.61 62.73 37.96
CA SER A 344 66.82 62.88 38.77
C SER A 344 67.18 64.23 39.41
N ASN A 345 67.45 64.17 40.72
CA ASN A 345 68.86 64.05 41.15
C ASN A 345 69.07 62.64 41.72
#